data_AF-A0A4U7D5G2-F1
#
_entry.id   AF-A0A4U7D5G2-F1
#
_cell.length_a   1.000
_cell.length_b   1.000
_cell.length_c   1.000
_cell.angle_alpha   90.00
_cell.angle_beta   90.00
_cell.angle_gamma   90.00
#
_symmetry.space_group_name_H-M   'P 1'
#
loop_
_entity.id
_entity.type
_entity.pdbx_description
1 polymer ?
#
loop_
_entity_poly.entity_id
_entity_poly.type
_entity_poly.pdbx_seq_one_letter_code
_entity_poly.pdbx_strand_id
1 'polypeptide(L)'
;GLAFGILLQKARFCFVSAFRDFVAFKDTRVLKGLLAGIAVMTVFWSLQATFGYFRGFWTPAWGLGSLIGGFVFGLGMTLAGGCASGTLYRAGQGYLQFWLVLLFMFVGYVLFAFAFPVAETYYFQTLNPFEGQTL
;
A
#
# COMPACT_ATOMS: atom_id res chain seq x y z
N GLY A 1 -11.66 12.84 4.54
CA GLY A 1 -11.15 12.90 3.15
C GLY A 1 -10.29 14.14 2.90
N LEU A 2 -10.88 15.33 2.93
CA LEU A 2 -10.22 16.59 2.55
C LEU A 2 -8.96 16.94 3.36
N ALA A 3 -9.01 16.87 4.69
CA ALA A 3 -7.84 17.13 5.55
C ALA A 3 -6.68 16.17 5.25
N PHE A 4 -6.97 14.89 5.02
CA PHE A 4 -5.97 13.88 4.67
C PHE A 4 -5.34 14.14 3.29
N GLY A 5 -6.15 14.56 2.31
CA GLY A 5 -5.64 14.96 0.98
C GLY A 5 -4.68 16.14 1.04
N ILE A 6 -4.99 17.16 1.84
CA ILE A 6 -4.11 18.32 2.06
C ILE A 6 -2.79 17.90 2.73
N LEU A 7 -2.86 17.01 3.73
CA LEU A 7 -1.68 16.46 4.39
C LEU A 7 -0.79 15.67 3.43
N LEU A 8 -1.38 14.81 2.59
CA LEU A 8 -0.66 14.04 1.58
C LEU A 8 0.03 14.93 0.54
N GLN A 9 -0.64 16.00 0.09
CA GLN A 9 -0.07 16.98 -0.84
C GLN A 9 1.11 17.72 -0.23
N LYS A 10 0.98 18.17 1.02
CA LYS A 10 2.02 18.95 1.72
C LYS A 10 3.22 18.10 2.12
N ALA A 11 2.99 16.85 2.49
CA ALA A 11 4.03 15.91 2.89
C ALA A 11 4.68 15.15 1.73
N ARG A 12 4.15 15.29 0.49
CA ARG A 12 4.64 14.58 -0.73
C ARG A 12 4.81 13.08 -0.46
N PHE A 13 3.82 12.48 0.21
CA PHE A 13 3.89 11.10 0.68
C PHE A 13 3.90 10.11 -0.49
N CYS A 14 5.08 9.57 -0.78
CA CYS A 14 5.26 8.51 -1.75
C CYS A 14 6.35 7.54 -1.27
N PHE A 15 5.97 6.27 -1.07
CA PHE A 15 6.88 5.21 -0.64
C PHE A 15 8.04 5.02 -1.62
N VAL A 16 7.75 5.07 -2.93
CA VAL A 16 8.75 4.88 -3.99
C VAL A 16 9.79 6.00 -4.00
N SER A 17 9.36 7.26 -3.86
CA SER A 17 10.33 8.38 -3.80
C SER A 17 11.09 8.38 -2.49
N ALA A 18 10.46 8.03 -1.36
CA ALA A 18 11.15 7.92 -0.07
C ALA A 18 12.28 6.88 -0.13
N PHE A 19 12.04 5.70 -0.71
CA PHE A 19 13.07 4.70 -0.92
C PHE A 19 14.15 5.15 -1.90
N ARG A 20 13.76 5.76 -3.02
CA ARG A 20 14.71 6.25 -4.03
C ARG A 20 15.60 7.37 -3.48
N ASP A 21 15.04 8.33 -2.75
CA ASP A 21 15.76 9.47 -2.20
C ASP A 21 16.67 9.05 -1.03
N PHE A 22 16.27 8.02 -0.27
CA PHE A 22 17.13 7.40 0.74
C PHE A 22 18.36 6.73 0.10
N VAL A 23 18.17 5.96 -0.97
CA VAL A 23 19.25 5.26 -1.66
C VAL A 23 20.17 6.22 -2.42
N ALA A 24 19.60 7.21 -3.13
CA ALA A 24 20.36 8.10 -4.00
C ALA A 24 20.97 9.32 -3.28
N PHE A 25 20.26 9.92 -2.33
CA PHE A 25 20.65 11.22 -1.73
C PHE A 25 20.91 11.15 -0.23
N LYS A 26 20.69 9.99 0.43
CA LYS A 26 20.71 9.84 1.90
C LYS A 26 19.80 10.85 2.63
N ASP A 27 18.83 11.44 1.93
CA ASP A 27 17.91 12.38 2.56
C ASP A 27 16.85 11.60 3.35
N THR A 28 16.96 11.68 4.68
CA THR A 28 16.09 10.93 5.60
C THR A 28 14.83 11.69 5.97
N ARG A 29 14.62 12.91 5.46
CA ARG A 29 13.54 13.79 5.93
C ARG A 29 12.16 13.23 5.56
N VAL A 30 11.99 12.76 4.32
CA VAL A 30 10.75 12.13 3.85
C VAL A 30 10.58 10.73 4.46
N LEU A 31 11.67 9.98 4.59
CA LEU A 31 11.66 8.63 5.18
C LEU A 31 11.26 8.64 6.66
N LYS A 32 11.77 9.59 7.45
CA LYS A 32 11.40 9.77 8.87
C LYS A 32 9.93 10.12 9.03
N GLY A 33 9.38 10.97 8.17
CA GLY A 33 7.94 11.29 8.16
C GLY A 33 7.09 10.06 7.87
N LEU A 34 7.54 9.19 6.95
CA LEU A 34 6.87 7.94 6.61
C LEU A 34 6.91 6.91 7.73
N LEU A 35 8.09 6.69 8.32
CA LEU A 35 8.27 5.81 9.48
C LEU A 35 7.43 6.28 10.67
N ALA A 36 7.42 7.58 10.96
CA ALA A 36 6.58 8.15 12.00
C ALA A 36 5.08 7.94 11.71
N GLY A 37 4.65 8.14 10.46
CA GLY A 37 3.27 7.88 10.05
C GLY A 37 2.85 6.42 10.25
N ILE A 38 3.71 5.48 9.85
CA ILE A 38 3.47 4.04 10.06
C ILE A 38 3.42 3.72 11.56
N ALA A 39 4.36 4.23 12.36
CA ALA A 39 4.39 4.00 13.80
C ALA A 39 3.15 4.56 14.53
N VAL A 40 2.67 5.75 14.12
CA VAL A 40 1.43 6.31 14.68
C VAL A 40 0.22 5.47 14.30
N MET A 41 0.15 4.98 13.06
CA MET A 41 -0.94 4.11 12.61
C MET A 41 -0.95 2.76 13.33
N THR A 42 0.21 2.14 13.56
CA THR A 42 0.30 0.88 14.30
C THR A 42 -0.12 1.04 15.75
N VAL A 43 0.32 2.11 16.42
CA VAL A 43 -0.08 2.41 17.81
C VAL A 43 -1.57 2.75 17.91
N PHE A 44 -2.10 3.52 16.95
CA PHE A 44 -3.52 3.85 16.92
C PHE A 44 -4.38 2.59 16.76
N TRP A 45 -3.98 1.68 15.86
CA TRP A 45 -4.67 0.42 15.67
C TRP A 45 -4.54 -0.52 16.88
N SER A 46 -3.37 -0.57 17.52
CA SER A 46 -3.17 -1.38 18.74
C SER A 46 -3.94 -0.85 19.95
N LEU A 47 -4.27 0.45 19.98
CA LEU A 47 -5.15 1.05 20.99
C LEU A 47 -6.62 0.77 20.67
N GLN A 48 -7.06 0.99 19.42
CA GLN A 48 -8.41 0.63 18.97
C GLN A 48 -8.75 -0.84 19.26
N ALA A 49 -7.73 -1.69 19.11
CA ALA A 49 -7.78 -3.08 19.50
C ALA A 49 -8.16 -3.31 20.96
N THR A 50 -7.49 -2.63 21.88
CA THR A 50 -7.74 -2.79 23.33
C THR A 50 -9.11 -2.26 23.75
N PHE A 51 -9.69 -1.32 23.00
CA PHE A 51 -11.01 -0.72 23.26
C PHE A 51 -12.19 -1.54 22.70
N GLY A 52 -11.97 -2.71 22.11
CA GLY A 52 -13.04 -3.63 21.70
C GLY A 52 -13.85 -3.17 20.48
N TYR A 53 -13.45 -2.09 19.80
CA TYR A 53 -14.05 -1.60 18.54
C TYR A 53 -13.52 -2.37 17.33
N PHE A 54 -13.31 -3.68 17.48
CA PHE A 54 -12.68 -4.53 16.49
C PHE A 54 -13.72 -5.07 15.50
N ARG A 55 -13.72 -4.53 14.29
CA ARG A 55 -14.33 -5.19 13.13
C ARG A 55 -13.20 -5.89 12.39
N GLY A 56 -12.96 -7.16 12.74
CA GLY A 56 -12.15 -8.16 12.03
C GLY A 56 -10.88 -7.66 11.32
N PHE A 57 -9.71 -8.05 11.82
CA PHE A 57 -8.46 -7.87 11.08
C PHE A 57 -8.47 -8.81 9.86
N TRP A 58 -8.63 -8.27 8.66
CA TRP A 58 -8.40 -9.04 7.43
C TRP A 58 -6.89 -9.10 7.18
N THR A 59 -6.20 -9.99 7.89
CA THR A 59 -4.83 -10.36 7.56
C THR A 59 -4.91 -11.42 6.47
N PRO A 60 -4.57 -11.10 5.19
CA PRO A 60 -4.46 -12.14 4.19
C PRO A 60 -3.40 -13.14 4.65
N ALA A 61 -3.72 -14.42 4.57
CA ALA A 61 -2.75 -15.48 4.82
C ALA A 61 -1.50 -15.22 3.97
N TRP A 62 -0.33 -15.33 4.58
CA TRP A 62 0.95 -15.12 3.90
C TRP A 62 1.21 -16.27 2.94
N GLY A 63 0.62 -16.21 1.76
CA GLY A 63 0.81 -17.17 0.67
C GLY A 63 1.85 -16.71 -0.34
N LEU A 64 2.33 -17.64 -1.17
CA LEU A 64 3.18 -17.35 -2.33
C LEU A 64 2.55 -16.31 -3.27
N GLY A 65 1.21 -16.24 -3.32
CA GLY A 65 0.48 -15.23 -4.09
C GLY A 65 0.71 -13.79 -3.61
N SER A 66 0.88 -13.57 -2.30
CA SER A 66 1.19 -12.24 -1.76
C SER A 66 2.60 -11.80 -2.16
N LEU A 67 3.55 -12.73 -2.21
CA LEU A 67 4.92 -12.45 -2.62
C LEU A 67 4.99 -12.09 -4.12
N ILE A 68 4.36 -12.89 -4.97
CA ILE A 68 4.33 -12.66 -6.42
C ILE A 68 3.53 -11.38 -6.74
N GLY A 69 2.38 -11.19 -6.10
CA GLY A 69 1.56 -10.00 -6.26
C GLY A 69 2.28 -8.72 -5.80
N GLY A 70 2.99 -8.78 -4.67
CA GLY A 70 3.82 -7.68 -4.19
C GLY A 70 4.96 -7.34 -5.16
N PHE A 71 5.59 -8.34 -5.78
CA PHE A 71 6.64 -8.13 -6.77
C PHE A 71 6.12 -7.46 -8.05
N VAL A 72 5.01 -7.96 -8.60
CA VAL A 72 4.36 -7.38 -9.80
C VAL A 72 3.85 -5.97 -9.51
N PHE A 73 3.23 -5.74 -8.34
CA PHE A 73 2.78 -4.43 -7.91
C PHE A 73 3.94 -3.44 -7.75
N GLY A 74 5.08 -3.90 -7.17
CA GLY A 74 6.31 -3.13 -7.08
C GLY A 74 6.86 -2.71 -8.44
N LEU A 75 6.94 -3.64 -9.40
CA LEU A 75 7.33 -3.37 -10.79
C LEU A 75 6.39 -2.37 -11.46
N GLY A 76 5.07 -2.51 -11.27
CA GLY A 76 4.09 -1.54 -11.78
C GLY A 76 4.31 -0.14 -11.23
N MET A 77 4.60 -0.01 -9.92
CA MET A 77 4.85 1.28 -9.28
C MET A 77 6.13 1.97 -9.78
N THR A 78 7.19 1.23 -10.09
CA THR A 78 8.43 1.81 -10.62
C THR A 78 8.25 2.27 -12.06
N LEU A 79 7.55 1.49 -12.90
CA LEU A 79 7.23 1.86 -14.28
C LEU A 79 6.29 3.08 -14.35
N ALA A 80 5.33 3.18 -13.44
CA ALA A 80 4.40 4.31 -13.36
C ALA A 80 5.02 5.61 -12.81
N GLY A 81 6.22 5.56 -12.22
CA GLY A 81 6.86 6.73 -11.60
C GLY A 81 6.17 7.24 -10.32
N GLY A 82 5.42 6.39 -9.63
CA GLY A 82 4.68 6.76 -8.43
C GLY A 82 3.96 5.62 -7.73
N CYS A 83 3.73 5.78 -6.43
CA CYS A 83 2.80 4.92 -5.68
C CYS A 83 1.35 5.43 -5.75
N ALA A 84 0.40 4.65 -5.27
CA ALA A 84 -1.03 4.97 -5.30
C ALA A 84 -1.39 6.33 -4.65
N SER A 85 -0.83 6.65 -3.48
CA SER A 85 -1.04 7.98 -2.87
C SER A 85 -0.41 9.08 -3.72
N GLY A 86 0.76 8.80 -4.27
CA GLY A 86 1.53 9.66 -5.17
C GLY A 86 0.81 10.04 -6.45
N THR A 87 0.14 9.08 -7.08
CA THR A 87 -0.62 9.31 -8.31
C THR A 87 -1.91 10.07 -8.01
N LEU A 88 -2.59 9.78 -6.90
CA LEU A 88 -3.85 10.42 -6.51
C LEU A 88 -3.70 11.93 -6.28
N TYR A 89 -2.70 12.36 -5.48
CA TYR A 89 -2.54 13.79 -5.22
C TYR A 89 -1.99 14.56 -6.42
N ARG A 90 -1.20 13.93 -7.29
CA ARG A 90 -0.68 14.54 -8.53
C ARG A 90 -1.75 14.65 -9.61
N ALA A 91 -2.66 13.68 -9.69
CA ALA A 91 -3.87 13.79 -10.51
C ALA A 91 -4.74 14.98 -10.07
N GLY A 92 -4.86 15.20 -8.76
CA GLY A 92 -5.55 16.38 -8.19
C GLY A 92 -4.85 17.72 -8.42
N GLN A 93 -3.57 17.73 -8.81
CA GLN A 93 -2.82 18.95 -9.16
C GLN A 93 -2.92 19.30 -10.66
N GLY A 94 -3.70 18.56 -11.45
CA GLY A 94 -3.94 18.82 -12.87
C GLY A 94 -2.96 18.15 -13.84
N TYR A 95 -2.10 17.25 -13.36
CA TYR A 95 -1.21 16.49 -14.26
C TYR A 95 -1.97 15.40 -15.00
N LEU A 96 -2.24 15.63 -16.29
CA LEU A 96 -2.93 14.70 -17.20
C LEU A 96 -2.28 13.31 -17.28
N GLN A 97 -0.95 13.24 -17.24
CA GLN A 97 -0.20 11.98 -17.23
C GLN A 97 -0.64 11.06 -16.07
N PHE A 98 -0.86 11.62 -14.87
CA PHE A 98 -1.21 10.85 -13.69
C PHE A 98 -2.70 10.44 -13.65
N TRP A 99 -3.55 11.14 -14.38
CA TRP A 99 -4.93 10.71 -14.61
C TRP A 99 -4.99 9.40 -15.40
N LEU A 100 -4.16 9.27 -16.44
CA LEU A 100 -4.08 8.05 -17.23
C LEU A 100 -3.56 6.87 -16.37
N VAL A 101 -2.51 7.10 -15.58
CA VAL A 101 -1.99 6.08 -14.64
C VAL A 101 -3.06 5.65 -13.63
N LEU A 102 -3.85 6.59 -13.11
CA LEU A 102 -4.93 6.29 -12.17
C LEU A 102 -6.01 5.41 -12.81
N LEU A 103 -6.38 5.68 -14.06
CA LEU A 103 -7.33 4.86 -14.82
C LEU A 103 -6.81 3.45 -15.04
N PHE A 104 -5.57 3.28 -15.52
CA PHE A 104 -4.99 1.95 -15.70
C PHE A 104 -4.85 1.18 -14.38
N MET A 105 -4.53 1.87 -13.28
CA MET A 105 -4.50 1.24 -11.96
C MET A 105 -5.89 0.77 -11.51
N PHE A 106 -6.93 1.57 -11.77
CA PHE A 106 -8.30 1.18 -11.47
C PHE A 106 -8.73 -0.04 -12.29
N VAL A 107 -8.47 -0.04 -13.60
CA VAL A 107 -8.75 -1.19 -14.48
C VAL A 107 -7.98 -2.44 -14.03
N GLY A 108 -6.71 -2.30 -13.66
CA GLY A 108 -5.91 -3.39 -13.12
C GLY A 108 -6.48 -3.97 -11.82
N TYR A 109 -6.96 -3.11 -10.91
CA TYR A 109 -7.59 -3.55 -9.66
C TYR A 109 -8.91 -4.29 -9.92
N VAL A 110 -9.73 -3.80 -10.86
CA VAL A 110 -10.98 -4.45 -11.25
C VAL A 110 -10.71 -5.80 -11.91
N LEU A 111 -9.76 -5.88 -12.85
CA LEU A 111 -9.34 -7.14 -13.46
C LEU A 111 -8.83 -8.14 -12.42
N PHE A 112 -8.05 -7.68 -11.45
CA PHE A 112 -7.58 -8.53 -10.35
C PHE A 112 -8.73 -9.01 -9.46
N ALA A 113 -9.71 -8.15 -9.16
CA ALA A 113 -10.90 -8.54 -8.40
C ALA A 113 -11.73 -9.63 -9.12
N PHE A 114 -11.81 -9.57 -10.46
CA PHE A 114 -12.45 -10.62 -11.28
C PHE A 114 -11.59 -11.87 -11.46
N ALA A 115 -10.25 -11.75 -11.40
CA ALA A 115 -9.34 -12.89 -11.44
C ALA A 115 -9.23 -13.63 -10.09
N PHE A 116 -9.56 -12.96 -8.99
CA PHE A 116 -9.55 -13.50 -7.63
C PHE A 116 -10.35 -14.82 -7.45
N PRO A 117 -11.59 -14.98 -7.98
CA PRO A 117 -12.33 -16.24 -7.90
C PRO A 117 -11.68 -17.41 -8.66
N VAL A 118 -10.78 -17.13 -9.61
CA VAL A 118 -10.02 -18.16 -10.36
C VAL A 118 -8.68 -18.48 -9.67
N ALA A 119 -8.17 -17.56 -8.86
CA ALA A 119 -6.92 -17.71 -8.10
C ALA A 119 -7.10 -18.50 -6.79
N GLU A 120 -8.33 -18.66 -6.29
CA GLU A 120 -8.63 -19.40 -5.06
C GLU A 120 -8.15 -20.86 -5.12
N THR A 121 -8.19 -21.48 -6.31
CA THR A 121 -7.86 -22.90 -6.54
C THR A 121 -6.36 -23.23 -6.52
N TYR A 122 -5.46 -22.24 -6.60
CA TYR A 122 -4.00 -22.48 -6.70
C TYR A 122 -3.14 -21.71 -5.69
N TYR A 123 -3.65 -20.65 -5.02
CA TYR A 123 -2.82 -19.74 -4.22
C TYR A 123 -2.91 -19.91 -2.69
N PHE A 124 -3.94 -20.62 -2.17
CA PHE A 124 -4.11 -20.90 -0.74
C PHE A 124 -3.50 -22.24 -0.29
N GLN A 125 -2.50 -22.78 -0.99
CA GLN A 125 -1.67 -23.82 -0.40
C GLN A 125 -0.78 -23.20 0.67
N THR A 126 -1.24 -23.39 1.91
CA THR A 126 -0.58 -23.15 3.19
C THR A 126 0.91 -23.49 3.16
N LEU A 127 1.76 -22.48 3.28
CA LEU A 127 2.87 -22.59 4.23
C LEU A 127 2.38 -21.95 5.53
N ASN A 128 1.61 -22.73 6.30
CA ASN A 128 1.42 -22.51 7.72
C ASN A 128 2.61 -23.16 8.45
N PRO A 129 3.61 -22.40 8.93
CA PRO A 129 4.41 -22.85 10.07
C PRO A 129 3.84 -22.35 11.42
N PHE A 130 2.76 -21.55 11.42
CA PHE A 130 2.22 -20.94 12.65
C PHE A 130 0.73 -21.20 12.86
N GLU A 131 0.33 -22.46 12.76
CA GLU A 131 -0.98 -22.95 13.21
C GLU A 131 -1.05 -23.03 14.76
N GLY A 132 -0.53 -22.02 15.48
CA GLY A 132 -0.27 -22.18 16.92
C GLY A 132 -0.08 -20.95 17.81
N GLN A 133 -0.31 -19.71 17.38
CA GLN A 133 -0.41 -18.61 18.35
C GLN A 133 -1.58 -17.67 18.05
N THR A 134 -2.73 -18.07 18.59
CA THR A 134 -3.68 -17.14 19.19
C THR A 134 -2.98 -16.38 20.32
N LEU A 135 -2.79 -15.08 20.15
CA LEU A 135 -2.76 -14.09 21.24
C LEU A 135 -3.42 -12.81 20.73
#